data_AF-A0A2D9C8T2-F1
#
_entry.id   AF-A0A2D9C8T2-F1
#
_cell.length_a   1.000
_cell.length_b   1.000
_cell.length_c   1.000
_cell.angle_alpha   90.00
_cell.angle_beta   90.00
_cell.angle_gamma   90.00
#
_symmetry.space_group_name_H-M   'P 1'
#
loop_
_entity.id
_entity.type
_entity.pdbx_description
1 polymer ?
#
loop_
_entity_poly.entity_id
_entity_poly.type
_entity_poly.pdbx_seq_one_letter_code
_entity_poly.pdbx_strand_id
1 'polypeptide(L)'
;MATYVNNLRLTELATGEGSGTWGTTTNTNLELIGEALGYGSEAIANASTHTITVADGTADSARSFYLKLTGGGQACTVTLAPNTLSKVWMVENTTNSTLTFSQGSGANVAVPAGQVKMIATDGAGSGAVVYDLLVDTDLTGTTTVVNLTASGTVDAATVEFDSLSGTGAVAVTDILDQDDMSSNSATALATQQSIKAYVDSSVASFDTLAEVLAQGNTTGSNDIDVDAAQKVQFRDSAIYINSSTDGQLDIVADTEIQMAATTIDINGAINASGEIIAASLDISGNIDVDG
;
A
#
# COMPACT_ATOMS: atom_id res chain seq x y z
N MET A 1 17.81 -16.60 -62.19
CA MET A 1 17.87 -15.31 -61.46
C MET A 1 17.75 -15.71 -60.02
N ALA A 2 18.77 -15.41 -59.21
CA ALA A 2 18.79 -15.81 -57.81
C ALA A 2 17.50 -15.37 -57.11
N THR A 3 16.82 -16.31 -56.47
CA THR A 3 15.71 -16.02 -55.56
C THR A 3 16.26 -15.79 -54.17
N TYR A 4 15.54 -15.02 -53.35
CA TYR A 4 15.97 -14.70 -52.00
C TYR A 4 14.91 -15.11 -50.99
N VAL A 5 15.32 -15.81 -49.95
CA VAL A 5 14.40 -16.22 -48.89
C VAL A 5 13.92 -15.01 -48.09
N ASN A 6 12.66 -15.02 -47.69
CA ASN A 6 12.05 -13.87 -47.01
C ASN A 6 12.55 -13.64 -45.58
N ASN A 7 13.20 -14.60 -44.93
CA ASN A 7 13.61 -14.44 -43.54
C ASN A 7 14.88 -13.60 -43.40
N LEU A 8 15.89 -13.94 -44.20
CA LEU A 8 17.25 -13.36 -44.10
C LEU A 8 17.80 -12.94 -45.46
N ARG A 9 16.97 -12.85 -46.51
CA ARG A 9 17.37 -12.43 -47.87
C ARG A 9 18.62 -13.15 -48.40
N LEU A 10 18.80 -14.40 -48.00
CA LEU A 10 19.88 -15.27 -48.45
C LEU A 10 19.62 -15.74 -49.86
N THR A 11 20.69 -15.96 -50.62
CA THR A 11 20.56 -16.47 -51.98
C THR A 11 20.10 -17.92 -51.94
N GLU A 12 18.97 -18.21 -52.58
CA GLU A 12 18.47 -19.56 -52.82
C GLU A 12 18.79 -19.95 -54.27
N LEU A 13 19.66 -20.94 -54.43
CA LEU A 13 20.06 -21.45 -55.75
C LEU A 13 19.10 -22.55 -56.21
N ALA A 14 18.56 -22.41 -57.42
CA ALA A 14 17.76 -23.47 -58.03
C ALA A 14 18.65 -24.60 -58.61
N THR A 15 18.04 -25.75 -58.91
CA THR A 15 18.72 -26.87 -59.57
C THR A 15 19.37 -26.41 -60.87
N GLY A 16 20.69 -26.59 -60.97
CA GLY A 16 21.48 -26.19 -62.14
C GLY A 16 22.01 -24.75 -62.10
N GLU A 17 21.66 -23.93 -61.11
CA GLU A 17 22.25 -22.61 -60.90
C GLU A 17 23.57 -22.68 -60.10
N GLY A 18 24.37 -21.61 -60.16
CA GLY A 18 25.59 -21.46 -59.34
C GLY A 18 26.80 -22.28 -59.80
N SER A 19 26.80 -22.85 -61.00
CA SER A 19 27.95 -23.61 -61.53
C SER A 19 29.25 -22.78 -61.43
N GLY A 20 30.28 -23.34 -60.80
CA GLY A 20 31.57 -22.66 -60.56
C GLY A 20 31.57 -21.59 -59.47
N THR A 21 30.42 -21.24 -58.88
CA THR A 21 30.27 -20.18 -57.86
C THR A 21 29.61 -20.66 -56.58
N TRP A 22 29.15 -21.92 -56.51
CA TRP A 22 28.55 -22.55 -55.33
C TRP A 22 29.33 -22.27 -54.05
N GLY A 23 30.64 -22.51 -54.05
CA GLY A 23 31.47 -22.26 -52.86
C GLY A 23 31.44 -20.80 -52.40
N THR A 24 31.41 -19.85 -53.33
CA THR A 24 31.30 -18.42 -52.99
C THR A 24 29.91 -18.09 -52.43
N THR A 25 28.84 -18.49 -53.12
CA THR A 25 27.46 -18.21 -52.68
C THR A 25 27.16 -18.86 -51.32
N THR A 26 27.59 -20.11 -51.13
CA THR A 26 27.45 -20.80 -49.85
C THR A 26 28.23 -20.09 -48.75
N ASN A 27 29.49 -19.73 -48.99
CA ASN A 27 30.27 -18.99 -48.00
C ASN A 27 29.60 -17.65 -47.66
N THR A 28 29.16 -16.88 -48.65
CA THR A 28 28.41 -15.64 -48.41
C THR A 28 27.17 -15.89 -47.55
N ASN A 29 26.33 -16.87 -47.89
CA ASN A 29 25.14 -17.18 -47.09
C ASN A 29 25.50 -17.57 -45.66
N LEU A 30 26.59 -18.31 -45.45
CA LEU A 30 27.06 -18.67 -44.11
C LEU A 30 27.52 -17.44 -43.31
N GLU A 31 28.24 -16.51 -43.94
CA GLU A 31 28.61 -15.23 -43.33
C GLU A 31 27.37 -14.40 -42.95
N LEU A 32 26.38 -14.31 -43.84
CA LEU A 32 25.12 -13.59 -43.59
C LEU A 32 24.30 -14.21 -42.46
N ILE A 33 24.33 -15.53 -42.31
CA ILE A 33 23.72 -16.23 -41.16
C ILE A 33 24.45 -15.86 -39.87
N GLY A 34 25.78 -15.80 -39.90
CA GLY A 34 26.59 -15.33 -38.78
C GLY A 34 26.25 -13.89 -38.40
N GLU A 35 26.20 -12.98 -39.37
CA GLU A 35 25.79 -11.59 -39.20
C GLU A 35 24.38 -11.48 -38.61
N ALA A 36 23.45 -12.33 -39.06
CA ALA A 36 22.06 -12.31 -38.64
C ALA A 36 21.84 -12.61 -37.15
N LEU A 37 22.78 -13.27 -36.49
CA LEU A 37 22.77 -13.56 -35.05
C LEU A 37 23.61 -12.55 -34.24
N GLY A 38 24.33 -11.68 -34.94
CA GLY A 38 25.26 -10.72 -34.35
C GLY A 38 24.63 -9.42 -33.91
N TYR A 39 25.53 -8.45 -33.70
CA TYR A 39 25.24 -7.08 -33.31
C TYR A 39 25.57 -6.14 -34.47
N GLY A 40 24.61 -5.29 -34.84
CA GLY A 40 24.75 -4.28 -35.87
C GLY A 40 24.42 -2.88 -35.33
N SER A 41 24.87 -1.85 -36.03
CA SER A 41 24.46 -0.47 -35.76
C SER A 41 24.08 0.25 -37.04
N GLU A 42 22.99 1.01 -36.99
CA GLU A 42 22.47 1.80 -38.10
C GLU A 42 22.27 3.25 -37.64
N ALA A 43 22.67 4.20 -38.47
CA ALA A 43 22.47 5.62 -38.20
C ALA A 43 21.13 6.09 -38.78
N ILE A 44 20.22 6.52 -37.91
CA ILE A 44 18.96 7.14 -38.31
C ILE A 44 19.23 8.56 -38.78
N ALA A 45 18.63 8.94 -39.91
CA ALA A 45 18.73 10.29 -40.43
C ALA A 45 18.04 11.30 -39.50
N ASN A 46 18.52 12.54 -39.46
CA ASN A 46 17.78 13.65 -38.84
C ASN A 46 16.62 14.08 -39.74
N ALA A 47 15.60 13.23 -39.82
CA ALA A 47 14.43 13.39 -40.67
C ALA A 47 13.22 12.71 -40.01
N SER A 48 12.01 13.01 -40.50
CA SER A 48 10.78 12.38 -40.02
C SER A 48 10.58 10.95 -40.54
N THR A 49 11.37 10.53 -41.53
CA THR A 49 11.32 9.19 -42.12
C THR A 49 12.72 8.67 -42.40
N HIS A 50 12.89 7.36 -42.28
CA HIS A 50 14.12 6.65 -42.60
C HIS A 50 13.77 5.23 -43.05
N THR A 51 14.55 4.65 -43.96
CA THR A 51 14.31 3.29 -44.45
C THR A 51 15.53 2.44 -44.17
N ILE A 52 15.32 1.37 -43.41
CA ILE A 52 16.33 0.34 -43.16
C ILE A 52 16.02 -0.82 -44.11
N THR A 53 16.97 -1.15 -44.97
CA THR A 53 16.82 -2.23 -45.95
C THR A 53 17.75 -3.37 -45.60
N VAL A 54 17.19 -4.57 -45.44
CA VAL A 54 17.98 -5.80 -45.44
C VAL A 54 18.20 -6.19 -46.90
N ALA A 55 19.43 -6.07 -47.38
CA ALA A 55 19.76 -6.25 -48.79
C ALA A 55 19.74 -7.72 -49.21
N ASP A 56 19.57 -7.95 -50.51
CA ASP A 56 19.58 -9.29 -51.10
C ASP A 56 21.02 -9.81 -51.23
N GLY A 57 21.31 -10.95 -50.60
CA GLY A 57 22.57 -11.69 -50.75
C GLY A 57 23.85 -10.90 -50.40
N THR A 58 23.74 -9.80 -49.65
CA THR A 58 24.84 -8.86 -49.36
C THR A 58 24.87 -8.54 -47.87
N ALA A 59 26.05 -8.32 -47.30
CA ALA A 59 26.20 -7.99 -45.87
C ALA A 59 25.61 -6.61 -45.56
N ASP A 60 24.92 -6.51 -44.42
CA ASP A 60 24.41 -5.25 -43.88
C ASP A 60 24.13 -5.34 -42.37
N SER A 61 24.37 -4.23 -41.68
CA SER A 61 24.10 -4.04 -40.26
C SER A 61 22.64 -4.34 -39.88
N ALA A 62 21.68 -4.05 -40.77
CA ALA A 62 20.26 -4.24 -40.54
C ALA A 62 19.84 -5.70 -40.38
N ARG A 63 20.64 -6.63 -40.90
CA ARG A 63 20.42 -8.07 -40.78
C ARG A 63 20.66 -8.61 -39.38
N SER A 64 21.46 -7.92 -38.57
CA SER A 64 21.80 -8.37 -37.22
C SER A 64 20.58 -8.58 -36.34
N PHE A 65 20.66 -9.55 -35.43
CA PHE A 65 19.58 -9.80 -34.47
C PHE A 65 19.46 -8.64 -33.49
N TYR A 66 20.58 -8.14 -32.97
CA TYR A 66 20.61 -6.92 -32.19
C TYR A 66 20.98 -5.74 -33.07
N LEU A 67 20.10 -4.74 -33.18
CA LEU A 67 20.32 -3.55 -33.99
C LEU A 67 20.29 -2.29 -33.12
N LYS A 68 21.45 -1.64 -32.98
CA LYS A 68 21.57 -0.35 -32.28
C LYS A 68 21.36 0.80 -33.25
N LEU A 69 20.37 1.63 -32.94
CA LEU A 69 20.04 2.83 -33.71
C LEU A 69 20.69 4.05 -33.08
N THR A 70 21.42 4.80 -33.90
CA THR A 70 22.16 6.00 -33.50
C THR A 70 21.74 7.21 -34.34
N GLY A 71 22.26 8.40 -34.01
CA GLY A 71 21.95 9.62 -34.77
C GLY A 71 20.55 10.15 -34.49
N GLY A 72 19.78 10.40 -35.55
CA GLY A 72 18.46 11.02 -35.49
C GLY A 72 18.52 12.51 -35.21
N GLY A 73 17.52 13.01 -34.48
CA GLY A 73 17.38 14.44 -34.12
C GLY A 73 15.93 14.86 -33.92
N GLN A 74 14.99 14.00 -34.31
CA GLN A 74 13.56 14.15 -34.11
C GLN A 74 12.88 12.78 -34.12
N ALA A 75 11.58 12.74 -33.80
CA ALA A 75 10.77 11.55 -34.01
C ALA A 75 10.77 11.16 -35.50
N CYS A 76 10.89 9.86 -35.76
CA CYS A 76 11.07 9.31 -37.10
C CYS A 76 10.27 8.02 -37.27
N THR A 77 9.58 7.88 -38.40
CA THR A 77 9.05 6.59 -38.86
C THR A 77 10.14 5.84 -39.59
N VAL A 78 10.54 4.68 -39.05
CA VAL A 78 11.56 3.81 -39.62
C VAL A 78 10.86 2.68 -40.38
N THR A 79 10.99 2.68 -41.71
CA THR A 79 10.44 1.64 -42.58
C THR A 79 11.46 0.51 -42.74
N LEU A 80 11.07 -0.70 -42.35
CA LEU A 80 11.82 -1.94 -42.57
C LEU A 80 11.49 -2.48 -43.97
N ALA A 81 12.50 -2.63 -44.82
CA ALA A 81 12.35 -3.13 -46.18
C ALA A 81 13.19 -4.40 -46.41
N PRO A 82 12.75 -5.31 -47.31
CA PRO A 82 11.48 -5.26 -48.06
C PRO A 82 10.27 -5.64 -47.20
N ASN A 83 9.05 -5.34 -47.67
CA ASN A 83 7.83 -5.70 -46.93
C ASN A 83 7.54 -7.20 -46.90
N THR A 84 8.32 -8.00 -47.63
CA THR A 84 8.28 -9.46 -47.57
C THR A 84 9.24 -10.03 -46.52
N LEU A 85 9.97 -9.19 -45.81
CA LEU A 85 10.94 -9.62 -44.81
C LEU A 85 10.23 -10.13 -43.55
N SER A 86 10.44 -11.39 -43.18
CA SER A 86 9.88 -11.98 -41.95
C SER A 86 11.00 -12.27 -40.96
N LYS A 87 11.27 -11.35 -40.03
CA LYS A 87 12.43 -11.43 -39.13
C LYS A 87 12.11 -10.87 -37.75
N VAL A 88 12.87 -11.35 -36.77
CA VAL A 88 12.90 -10.85 -35.39
C VAL A 88 14.16 -10.03 -35.16
N TRP A 89 14.02 -8.91 -34.44
CA TRP A 89 15.11 -8.07 -33.96
C TRP A 89 14.96 -7.75 -32.48
N MET A 90 16.08 -7.56 -31.79
CA MET A 90 16.20 -6.73 -30.61
C MET A 90 16.72 -5.36 -31.04
N VAL A 91 15.89 -4.32 -30.89
CA VAL A 91 16.20 -2.97 -31.33
C VAL A 91 16.50 -2.09 -30.13
N GLU A 92 17.69 -1.51 -30.09
CA GLU A 92 18.10 -0.52 -29.09
C GLU A 92 18.01 0.88 -29.70
N ASN A 93 17.14 1.72 -29.16
CA ASN A 93 17.05 3.11 -29.59
C ASN A 93 17.94 4.00 -28.70
N THR A 94 19.15 4.30 -29.18
CA THR A 94 20.06 5.25 -28.50
C THR A 94 19.95 6.68 -29.03
N THR A 95 18.96 6.95 -29.89
CA THR A 95 18.65 8.32 -30.33
C THR A 95 17.90 9.09 -29.25
N ASN A 96 17.67 10.38 -29.47
CA ASN A 96 17.01 11.27 -28.50
C ASN A 96 15.49 11.38 -28.71
N SER A 97 14.89 10.52 -29.55
CA SER A 97 13.46 10.59 -29.85
C SER A 97 12.87 9.20 -30.09
N THR A 98 11.56 9.05 -29.91
CA THR A 98 10.86 7.81 -30.23
C THR A 98 10.97 7.51 -31.72
N LEU A 99 11.29 6.25 -32.03
CA LEU A 99 11.31 5.72 -33.39
C LEU A 99 10.13 4.78 -33.58
N THR A 100 9.34 5.01 -34.63
CA THR A 100 8.17 4.19 -34.95
C THR A 100 8.48 3.26 -36.11
N PHE A 101 8.62 1.97 -35.82
CA PHE A 101 8.90 0.93 -36.79
C PHE A 101 7.67 0.55 -37.58
N SER A 102 7.82 0.53 -38.90
CA SER A 102 6.78 0.17 -39.87
C SER A 102 7.37 -0.76 -40.93
N GLN A 103 6.55 -1.60 -41.55
CA GLN A 103 6.99 -2.42 -42.69
C GLN A 103 6.04 -2.24 -43.87
N GLY A 104 4.74 -2.46 -43.68
CA GLY A 104 3.70 -2.20 -44.67
C GLY A 104 2.68 -1.19 -44.17
N SER A 105 1.43 -1.33 -44.64
CA SER A 105 0.29 -0.56 -44.14
C SER A 105 -0.31 -1.10 -42.84
N GLY A 106 0.28 -2.15 -42.27
CA GLY A 106 -0.14 -2.80 -41.03
C GLY A 106 0.21 -2.02 -39.77
N ALA A 107 0.11 -2.67 -38.62
CA ALA A 107 0.44 -2.05 -37.34
C ALA A 107 1.95 -1.78 -37.20
N ASN A 108 2.27 -0.80 -36.36
CA ASN A 108 3.61 -0.27 -36.14
C ASN A 108 4.00 -0.41 -34.66
N VAL A 109 5.29 -0.40 -34.36
CA VAL A 109 5.82 -0.44 -32.98
C VAL A 109 6.65 0.79 -32.68
N ALA A 110 6.33 1.48 -31.59
CA ALA A 110 7.14 2.57 -31.08
C ALA A 110 8.24 2.03 -30.14
N VAL A 111 9.48 2.46 -30.38
CA VAL A 111 10.64 2.24 -29.51
C VAL A 111 11.06 3.59 -28.93
N PRO A 112 10.71 3.91 -27.67
CA PRO A 112 11.10 5.18 -27.05
C PRO A 112 12.61 5.34 -26.93
N ALA A 113 13.07 6.58 -26.80
CA ALA A 113 14.48 6.88 -26.58
C ALA A 113 15.01 6.17 -25.34
N GLY A 114 16.19 5.56 -25.44
CA GLY A 114 16.85 4.82 -24.36
C GLY A 114 16.25 3.43 -24.06
N GLN A 115 15.24 2.98 -24.81
CA GLN A 115 14.64 1.66 -24.61
C GLN A 115 15.13 0.63 -25.62
N VAL A 116 15.04 -0.64 -25.20
CA VAL A 116 15.23 -1.82 -26.06
C VAL A 116 13.89 -2.52 -26.22
N LYS A 117 13.55 -2.92 -27.44
CA LYS A 117 12.36 -3.75 -27.72
C LYS A 117 12.71 -4.93 -28.59
N MET A 118 12.02 -6.04 -28.37
CA MET A 118 12.05 -7.18 -29.29
C MET A 118 10.87 -7.02 -30.25
N ILE A 119 11.16 -6.85 -31.54
CA ILE A 119 10.15 -6.65 -32.58
C ILE A 119 10.23 -7.75 -33.65
N ALA A 120 9.12 -8.01 -34.31
CA ALA A 120 9.09 -8.91 -35.47
C ALA A 120 8.31 -8.33 -36.63
N THR A 121 8.69 -8.72 -37.84
CA THR A 121 7.94 -8.49 -39.07
C THR A 121 7.33 -9.80 -39.57
N ASP A 122 6.12 -9.74 -40.13
CA ASP A 122 5.47 -10.92 -40.74
C ASP A 122 5.80 -11.12 -42.23
N GLY A 123 6.33 -10.09 -42.90
CA GLY A 123 6.63 -10.16 -44.32
C GLY A 123 5.39 -10.32 -45.21
N ALA A 124 4.21 -9.86 -44.78
CA ALA A 124 2.96 -10.04 -45.53
C ALA A 124 2.81 -9.10 -46.77
N GLY A 125 3.90 -8.47 -47.22
CA GLY A 125 3.89 -7.58 -48.39
C GLY A 125 3.23 -6.24 -48.07
N SER A 126 2.29 -5.77 -48.90
CA SER A 126 1.70 -4.44 -48.71
C SER A 126 1.04 -4.25 -47.33
N GLY A 127 0.45 -5.31 -46.78
CA GLY A 127 -0.24 -5.28 -45.48
C GLY A 127 0.63 -5.64 -44.28
N ALA A 128 1.94 -5.74 -44.46
CA ALA A 128 2.84 -6.26 -43.44
C ALA A 128 2.83 -5.45 -42.14
N VAL A 129 2.96 -6.17 -41.02
CA VAL A 129 2.84 -5.68 -39.64
C VAL A 129 4.17 -5.77 -38.92
N VAL A 130 4.43 -4.80 -38.04
CA VAL A 130 5.47 -4.92 -37.00
C VAL A 130 4.81 -5.27 -35.67
N TYR A 131 5.27 -6.35 -35.03
CA TYR A 131 4.82 -6.81 -33.72
C TYR A 131 5.81 -6.40 -32.64
N ASP A 132 5.31 -5.94 -31.49
CA ASP A 132 6.07 -5.85 -30.25
C ASP A 132 5.91 -7.18 -29.52
N LEU A 133 6.99 -7.95 -29.42
CA LEU A 133 6.91 -9.33 -28.95
C LEU A 133 6.79 -9.46 -27.44
N LEU A 134 7.04 -8.39 -26.67
CA LEU A 134 7.10 -8.48 -25.20
C LEU A 134 5.84 -7.96 -24.50
N VAL A 135 4.82 -7.49 -25.25
CA VAL A 135 3.59 -6.94 -24.67
C VAL A 135 2.73 -7.99 -23.94
N ASP A 136 2.75 -9.24 -24.41
CA ASP A 136 1.96 -10.35 -23.87
C ASP A 136 2.86 -11.48 -23.33
N THR A 137 3.98 -11.11 -22.72
CA THR A 137 4.94 -12.10 -22.22
C THR A 137 4.37 -12.85 -21.01
N ASP A 138 4.13 -14.15 -21.18
CA ASP A 138 3.83 -15.06 -20.07
C ASP A 138 5.14 -15.61 -19.47
N LEU A 139 5.55 -15.03 -18.34
CA LEU A 139 6.69 -15.50 -17.57
C LEU A 139 6.23 -16.51 -16.52
N THR A 140 5.96 -17.74 -16.96
CA THR A 140 5.67 -18.84 -16.03
C THR A 140 6.87 -19.13 -15.13
N GLY A 141 6.62 -19.35 -13.84
CA GLY A 141 7.67 -19.63 -12.86
C GLY A 141 8.27 -18.38 -12.24
N THR A 142 9.60 -18.33 -12.14
CA THR A 142 10.31 -17.29 -11.36
C THR A 142 11.03 -16.30 -12.27
N THR A 143 10.77 -15.00 -12.07
CA THR A 143 11.48 -13.91 -12.74
C THR A 143 12.35 -13.17 -11.73
N THR A 144 13.65 -13.05 -11.99
CA THR A 144 14.58 -12.27 -11.15
C THR A 144 14.80 -10.90 -11.78
N VAL A 145 14.51 -9.83 -11.04
CA VAL A 145 14.69 -8.43 -11.46
C VAL A 145 15.42 -7.65 -10.37
N VAL A 146 16.33 -6.76 -10.76
CA VAL A 146 17.06 -5.90 -9.80
C VAL A 146 16.17 -4.75 -9.33
N ASN A 147 15.55 -4.05 -10.29
CA ASN A 147 14.59 -2.99 -10.02
C ASN A 147 13.37 -3.21 -10.92
N LEU A 148 12.19 -3.26 -10.32
CA LEU A 148 10.93 -3.26 -11.05
C LEU A 148 10.27 -1.89 -10.87
N THR A 149 10.28 -1.10 -11.93
CA THR A 149 9.42 0.06 -12.03
C THR A 149 8.14 -0.37 -12.72
N ALA A 150 7.14 -0.76 -11.92
CA ALA A 150 5.79 -0.94 -12.42
C ALA A 150 5.12 0.44 -12.47
N SER A 151 4.86 0.94 -13.68
CA SER A 151 4.04 2.15 -13.86
C SER A 151 2.55 1.89 -13.63
N GLY A 152 2.17 0.62 -13.50
CA GLY A 152 0.82 0.14 -13.26
C GLY A 152 0.71 -0.73 -12.00
N THR A 153 -0.45 -1.36 -11.84
CA THR A 153 -0.76 -2.24 -10.71
C THR A 153 -0.02 -3.57 -10.82
N VAL A 154 0.39 -4.10 -9.68
CA VAL A 154 0.84 -5.49 -9.56
C VAL A 154 -0.37 -6.31 -9.11
N ASP A 155 -0.97 -7.04 -10.05
CA ASP A 155 -1.99 -8.03 -9.73
C ASP A 155 -1.30 -9.35 -9.38
N ALA A 156 -1.22 -9.64 -8.09
CA ALA A 156 -0.72 -10.91 -7.60
C ALA A 156 -1.76 -11.53 -6.68
N ALA A 157 -2.05 -12.82 -6.88
CA ALA A 157 -2.89 -13.60 -5.98
C ALA A 157 -2.37 -13.56 -4.53
N THR A 158 -1.05 -13.49 -4.41
CA THR A 158 -0.34 -13.26 -3.16
C THR A 158 0.74 -12.24 -3.43
N VAL A 159 0.66 -11.09 -2.77
CA VAL A 159 1.74 -10.12 -2.80
C VAL A 159 2.58 -10.30 -1.55
N GLU A 160 3.79 -10.80 -1.77
CA GLU A 160 4.82 -10.87 -0.74
C GLU A 160 5.77 -9.70 -0.97
N PHE A 161 5.66 -8.68 -0.12
CA PHE A 161 6.58 -7.55 -0.14
C PHE A 161 7.77 -7.87 0.76
N ASP A 162 8.97 -8.01 0.17
CA ASP A 162 10.22 -8.03 0.96
C ASP A 162 10.42 -6.69 1.70
N SER A 163 10.01 -5.56 1.07
CA SER A 163 9.89 -4.24 1.71
C SER A 163 8.94 -3.27 0.95
N LEU A 164 8.35 -2.32 1.68
CA LEU A 164 7.52 -1.22 1.15
C LEU A 164 8.16 0.12 1.53
N SER A 165 8.75 0.84 0.56
CA SER A 165 9.43 2.13 0.80
C SER A 165 9.02 3.20 -0.21
N GLY A 166 8.93 4.45 0.21
CA GLY A 166 8.59 5.60 -0.64
C GLY A 166 9.61 6.72 -0.49
N THR A 167 9.90 7.44 -1.58
CA THR A 167 10.76 8.64 -1.56
C THR A 167 10.04 9.89 -1.01
N GLY A 168 8.75 9.73 -0.67
CA GLY A 168 8.06 10.41 0.43
C GLY A 168 7.30 9.37 1.27
N ALA A 169 6.94 9.66 2.52
CA ALA A 169 6.39 8.66 3.45
C ALA A 169 4.90 8.33 3.18
N VAL A 170 4.64 7.22 2.48
CA VAL A 170 3.33 6.53 2.48
C VAL A 170 3.55 5.19 3.16
N ALA A 171 3.33 5.16 4.47
CA ALA A 171 3.55 4.00 5.32
C ALA A 171 2.20 3.49 5.81
N VAL A 172 1.65 2.52 5.09
CA VAL A 172 0.53 1.70 5.55
C VAL A 172 1.15 0.40 6.02
N THR A 173 1.53 0.38 7.30
CA THR A 173 2.36 -0.65 7.91
C THR A 173 1.55 -1.83 8.41
N ASP A 174 0.29 -1.62 8.77
CA ASP A 174 -0.51 -2.66 9.39
C ASP A 174 -1.99 -2.55 9.06
N ILE A 175 -2.67 -3.68 9.23
CA ILE A 175 -4.13 -3.84 9.31
C ILE A 175 -4.35 -4.58 10.63
N LEU A 176 -4.50 -3.82 11.72
CA LEU A 176 -4.46 -4.29 13.11
C LEU A 176 -5.77 -4.85 13.59
N ASP A 177 -5.77 -6.04 14.17
CA ASP A 177 -6.93 -6.50 14.94
C ASP A 177 -6.82 -6.22 16.46
N GLN A 178 -7.17 -5.00 16.92
CA GLN A 178 -7.12 -4.56 18.32
C GLN A 178 -8.50 -4.24 18.92
N ASP A 179 -9.12 -5.26 19.49
CA ASP A 179 -10.47 -5.19 20.06
C ASP A 179 -10.67 -4.19 21.21
N ASP A 180 -9.63 -3.64 21.79
CA ASP A 180 -9.72 -2.69 22.91
C ASP A 180 -9.26 -1.28 22.54
N MET A 181 -8.86 -1.06 21.28
CA MET A 181 -8.22 0.16 20.78
C MET A 181 -7.30 0.83 21.81
N SER A 182 -6.55 0.05 22.60
CA SER A 182 -5.77 0.56 23.73
C SER A 182 -4.56 1.39 23.29
N SER A 183 -4.41 1.63 21.98
CA SER A 183 -3.35 2.42 21.36
C SER A 183 -3.83 3.16 20.10
N ASN A 184 -3.01 4.09 19.61
CA ASN A 184 -3.19 4.76 18.32
C ASN A 184 -1.92 4.63 17.46
N SER A 185 -2.05 4.85 16.14
CA SER A 185 -0.92 4.72 15.20
C SER A 185 -1.03 5.68 14.01
N ALA A 186 0.12 6.19 13.54
CA ALA A 186 0.24 7.04 12.35
C ALA A 186 0.48 6.26 11.06
N THR A 187 0.70 4.94 11.17
CA THR A 187 1.08 4.07 10.05
C THR A 187 0.24 2.80 9.98
N ALA A 188 -0.53 2.46 11.02
CA ALA A 188 -1.41 1.30 11.02
C ALA A 188 -2.84 1.66 10.64
N LEU A 189 -3.50 0.76 9.92
CA LEU A 189 -4.95 0.69 9.77
C LEU A 189 -5.46 -0.19 10.90
N ALA A 190 -6.56 0.17 11.55
CA ALA A 190 -7.29 -0.81 12.35
C ALA A 190 -8.12 -1.72 11.43
N THR A 191 -8.37 -2.93 11.88
CA THR A 191 -9.34 -3.85 11.29
C THR A 191 -10.71 -3.55 11.85
N GLN A 192 -11.74 -4.14 11.25
CA GLN A 192 -13.11 -3.95 11.69
C GLN A 192 -13.44 -4.62 13.02
N GLN A 193 -12.78 -5.73 13.36
CA GLN A 193 -13.09 -6.45 14.60
C GLN A 193 -12.65 -5.61 15.81
N SER A 194 -11.45 -5.05 15.70
CA SER A 194 -10.82 -4.11 16.63
C SER A 194 -11.72 -2.98 17.10
N ILE A 195 -12.25 -2.26 16.12
CA ILE A 195 -13.03 -1.06 16.35
C ILE A 195 -14.35 -1.47 17.00
N LYS A 196 -14.92 -2.61 16.58
CA LYS A 196 -16.20 -3.09 17.07
C LYS A 196 -16.12 -3.50 18.54
N ALA A 197 -15.15 -4.32 18.90
CA ALA A 197 -15.03 -4.77 20.28
C ALA A 197 -14.69 -3.63 21.25
N TYR A 198 -14.00 -2.58 20.79
CA TYR A 198 -13.66 -1.45 21.65
C TYR A 198 -14.90 -0.63 21.99
N VAL A 199 -15.73 -0.39 20.99
CA VAL A 199 -16.99 0.33 21.15
C VAL A 199 -17.97 -0.47 22.00
N ASP A 200 -18.07 -1.78 21.77
CA ASP A 200 -18.96 -2.65 22.55
C ASP A 200 -18.56 -2.69 24.03
N SER A 201 -17.26 -2.80 24.34
CA SER A 201 -16.77 -2.78 25.72
C SER A 201 -16.90 -1.41 26.40
N SER A 202 -16.79 -0.32 25.64
CA SER A 202 -16.87 1.04 26.19
C SER A 202 -18.30 1.53 26.42
N VAL A 203 -19.31 1.07 25.67
CA VAL A 203 -20.71 1.57 25.75
C VAL A 203 -21.62 0.66 26.56
N ALA A 204 -21.34 -0.65 26.61
CA ALA A 204 -22.17 -1.63 27.33
C ALA A 204 -21.94 -1.65 28.86
N SER A 205 -21.16 -0.72 29.42
CA SER A 205 -20.80 -0.67 30.85
C SER A 205 -21.49 0.46 31.63
N PHE A 206 -22.50 1.12 31.07
CA PHE A 206 -23.19 2.27 31.69
C PHE A 206 -24.64 1.98 32.05
N ASP A 207 -24.91 0.82 32.65
CA ASP A 207 -26.29 0.38 32.92
C ASP A 207 -26.69 0.54 34.39
N THR A 208 -25.74 0.88 35.28
CA THR A 208 -25.99 1.07 36.72
C THR A 208 -25.39 2.35 37.31
N LEU A 209 -25.99 2.85 38.39
CA LEU A 209 -25.52 4.05 39.11
C LEU A 209 -24.10 3.87 39.68
N ALA A 210 -23.72 2.64 40.05
CA ALA A 210 -22.37 2.32 40.55
C ALA A 210 -21.28 2.54 39.49
N GLU A 211 -21.54 2.21 38.23
CA GLU A 211 -20.59 2.38 37.12
C GLU A 211 -20.43 3.86 36.74
N VAL A 212 -21.53 4.63 36.80
CA VAL A 212 -21.50 6.09 36.60
C VAL A 212 -20.66 6.79 37.67
N LEU A 213 -20.76 6.38 38.94
CA LEU A 213 -19.94 6.94 40.02
C LEU A 213 -18.46 6.57 39.88
N ALA A 214 -18.12 5.36 39.43
CA ALA A 214 -16.74 4.91 39.29
C ALA A 214 -15.93 5.70 38.24
N GLN A 215 -16.57 6.17 37.17
CA GLN A 215 -15.92 6.93 36.10
C GLN A 215 -16.10 8.45 36.23
N GLY A 216 -17.19 8.92 36.85
CA GLY A 216 -17.49 10.33 37.08
C GLY A 216 -16.85 10.94 38.34
N ASN A 217 -16.44 10.11 39.31
CA ASN A 217 -15.80 10.56 40.55
C ASN A 217 -14.26 10.49 40.43
N THR A 218 -13.63 11.58 40.01
CA THR A 218 -12.18 11.68 39.78
C THR A 218 -11.35 11.78 41.06
N THR A 219 -11.96 11.75 42.25
CA THR A 219 -11.25 11.87 43.53
C THR A 219 -10.61 10.55 43.99
N GLY A 220 -10.87 9.44 43.29
CA GLY A 220 -10.30 8.13 43.60
C GLY A 220 -10.87 7.46 44.85
N SER A 221 -11.83 8.09 45.52
CA SER A 221 -12.61 7.51 46.61
C SER A 221 -13.83 6.76 46.06
N ASN A 222 -14.18 5.66 46.71
CA ASN A 222 -15.48 4.98 46.55
C ASN A 222 -16.62 5.73 47.28
N ASP A 223 -16.33 6.90 47.82
CA ASP A 223 -17.26 7.75 48.53
C ASP A 223 -18.22 8.45 47.55
N ILE A 224 -19.43 8.68 48.02
CA ILE A 224 -20.33 9.61 47.36
C ILE A 224 -19.96 10.99 47.89
N ASP A 225 -19.20 11.75 47.09
CA ASP A 225 -18.93 13.16 47.42
C ASP A 225 -20.21 13.97 47.25
N VAL A 226 -20.60 14.65 48.31
CA VAL A 226 -21.79 15.50 48.36
C VAL A 226 -21.33 16.88 48.78
N ASP A 227 -21.03 17.72 47.78
CA ASP A 227 -20.57 19.10 48.00
C ASP A 227 -21.71 20.00 48.53
N ALA A 228 -21.40 21.24 48.91
CA ALA A 228 -22.12 22.14 49.84
C ALA A 228 -23.64 22.45 49.60
N ALA A 229 -24.33 21.72 48.71
CA ALA A 229 -25.79 21.66 48.64
C ALA A 229 -26.34 20.27 48.25
N GLN A 230 -25.48 19.33 47.90
CA GLN A 230 -25.83 17.97 47.53
C GLN A 230 -26.12 17.13 48.78
N LYS A 231 -26.95 16.12 48.60
CA LYS A 231 -27.46 15.28 49.68
C LYS A 231 -27.59 13.86 49.17
N VAL A 232 -27.20 12.89 50.00
CA VAL A 232 -27.65 11.52 49.81
C VAL A 232 -29.07 11.45 50.37
N GLN A 233 -30.07 11.57 49.49
CA GLN A 233 -31.48 11.61 49.87
C GLN A 233 -32.07 10.21 49.92
N PHE A 234 -32.87 9.93 50.95
CA PHE A 234 -33.54 8.66 51.13
C PHE A 234 -35.05 8.86 51.15
N ARG A 235 -35.77 8.18 50.26
CA ARG A 235 -37.24 8.23 50.09
C ARG A 235 -37.77 9.60 49.67
N ASP A 236 -37.51 10.65 50.44
CA ASP A 236 -37.93 12.03 50.22
C ASP A 236 -36.84 13.03 50.67
N SER A 237 -37.14 14.32 50.60
CA SER A 237 -36.18 15.40 50.87
C SER A 237 -35.90 15.67 52.35
N ALA A 238 -36.68 15.10 53.27
CA ALA A 238 -36.54 15.34 54.71
C ALA A 238 -35.55 14.38 55.39
N ILE A 239 -35.22 13.27 54.72
CA ILE A 239 -34.32 12.23 55.23
C ILE A 239 -33.06 12.20 54.36
N TYR A 240 -31.95 12.65 54.93
CA TYR A 240 -30.71 12.75 54.16
C TYR A 240 -29.47 12.79 55.06
N ILE A 241 -28.33 12.55 54.41
CA ILE A 241 -27.00 12.79 54.95
C ILE A 241 -26.33 13.83 54.06
N ASN A 242 -25.71 14.84 54.68
CA ASN A 242 -24.93 15.85 53.99
C ASN A 242 -23.98 16.59 54.96
N SER A 243 -23.35 17.64 54.46
CA SER A 243 -22.59 18.61 55.24
C SER A 243 -23.11 20.00 54.89
N SER A 244 -23.99 20.57 55.72
CA SER A 244 -24.57 21.90 55.46
C SER A 244 -23.59 23.04 55.72
N THR A 245 -22.54 22.79 56.50
CA THR A 245 -21.42 23.70 56.75
C THR A 245 -20.12 22.92 56.92
N ASP A 246 -18.98 23.57 56.66
CA ASP A 246 -17.66 22.95 56.76
C ASP A 246 -17.37 22.42 58.18
N GLY A 247 -16.84 21.20 58.26
CA GLY A 247 -16.53 20.50 59.51
C GLY A 247 -17.74 19.88 60.22
N GLN A 248 -18.94 19.93 59.63
CA GLN A 248 -20.15 19.33 60.17
C GLN A 248 -20.63 18.18 59.29
N LEU A 249 -20.95 17.04 59.91
CA LEU A 249 -21.75 15.99 59.29
C LEU A 249 -23.18 16.08 59.83
N ASP A 250 -24.11 16.31 58.92
CA ASP A 250 -25.53 16.33 59.24
C ASP A 250 -26.15 14.97 58.97
N ILE A 251 -26.77 14.41 60.01
CA ILE A 251 -27.62 13.23 59.91
C ILE A 251 -29.02 13.73 60.26
N VAL A 252 -29.86 13.90 59.24
CA VAL A 252 -31.16 14.52 59.40
C VAL A 252 -32.26 13.48 59.21
N ALA A 253 -33.08 13.33 60.24
CA ALA A 253 -34.30 12.55 60.22
C ALA A 253 -35.43 13.40 60.83
N ASP A 254 -36.66 13.20 60.35
CA ASP A 254 -37.83 13.93 60.83
C ASP A 254 -38.38 13.40 62.17
N THR A 255 -38.05 12.16 62.52
CA THR A 255 -38.60 11.45 63.70
C THR A 255 -37.51 10.96 64.65
N GLU A 256 -36.61 10.09 64.19
CA GLU A 256 -35.60 9.46 65.06
C GLU A 256 -34.34 9.11 64.27
N ILE A 257 -33.19 9.24 64.92
CA ILE A 257 -31.92 8.64 64.49
C ILE A 257 -31.66 7.43 65.38
N GLN A 258 -31.91 6.22 64.86
CA GLN A 258 -31.73 4.98 65.63
C GLN A 258 -30.30 4.46 65.52
N MET A 259 -29.65 4.24 66.68
CA MET A 259 -28.32 3.63 66.77
C MET A 259 -28.37 2.39 67.67
N ALA A 260 -28.49 1.20 67.06
CA ALA A 260 -28.66 -0.07 67.79
C ALA A 260 -27.33 -0.79 68.12
N ALA A 261 -26.26 -0.04 68.38
CA ALA A 261 -24.95 -0.59 68.73
C ALA A 261 -24.82 -0.85 70.25
N THR A 262 -24.00 -1.83 70.64
CA THR A 262 -23.76 -2.16 72.07
C THR A 262 -22.89 -1.12 72.78
N THR A 263 -22.10 -0.37 72.04
CA THR A 263 -21.27 0.72 72.53
C THR A 263 -21.31 1.86 71.53
N ILE A 264 -21.36 3.09 72.03
CA ILE A 264 -21.17 4.31 71.25
C ILE A 264 -20.01 5.04 71.91
N ASP A 265 -18.95 5.26 71.15
CA ASP A 265 -17.76 5.96 71.63
C ASP A 265 -17.77 7.39 71.07
N ILE A 266 -17.56 8.37 71.94
CA ILE A 266 -17.60 9.79 71.60
C ILE A 266 -16.42 10.48 72.28
N ASN A 267 -15.42 10.79 71.47
CA ASN A 267 -14.19 11.46 71.95
C ASN A 267 -14.40 12.94 72.26
N GLY A 268 -15.38 13.56 71.59
CA GLY A 268 -15.75 14.96 71.77
C GLY A 268 -16.69 15.18 72.96
N ALA A 269 -16.94 16.45 73.28
CA ALA A 269 -17.98 16.80 74.23
C ALA A 269 -19.35 16.42 73.66
N ILE A 270 -20.21 15.87 74.53
CA ILE A 270 -21.61 15.61 74.20
C ILE A 270 -22.42 16.82 74.65
N ASN A 271 -23.04 17.52 73.70
CA ASN A 271 -24.01 18.57 74.00
C ASN A 271 -25.43 18.03 73.71
N ALA A 272 -26.12 17.57 74.75
CA ALA A 272 -27.50 17.12 74.65
C ALA A 272 -28.44 18.24 75.09
N SER A 273 -29.28 18.73 74.18
CA SER A 273 -30.32 19.73 74.50
C SER A 273 -31.57 19.11 75.15
N GLY A 274 -31.67 17.78 75.15
CA GLY A 274 -32.76 17.01 75.76
C GLY A 274 -32.29 16.19 76.98
N GLU A 275 -33.15 15.31 77.47
CA GLU A 275 -32.85 14.43 78.60
C GLU A 275 -31.82 13.36 78.23
N ILE A 276 -30.84 13.13 79.11
CA ILE A 276 -29.91 12.00 79.01
C ILE A 276 -30.42 10.89 79.94
N ILE A 277 -30.88 9.79 79.35
CA ILE A 277 -31.29 8.59 80.08
C ILE A 277 -30.15 7.58 80.04
N ALA A 278 -29.46 7.39 81.16
CA ALA A 278 -28.39 6.40 81.30
C ALA A 278 -28.67 5.48 82.49
N ALA A 279 -28.47 4.17 82.31
CA ALA A 279 -28.59 3.20 83.40
C ALA A 279 -27.52 3.40 84.48
N SER A 280 -26.33 3.86 84.07
CA SER A 280 -25.23 4.24 84.96
C SER A 280 -24.38 5.30 84.26
N LEU A 281 -23.89 6.28 85.02
CA LEU A 281 -22.96 7.29 84.53
C LEU A 281 -21.74 7.31 85.44
N ASP A 282 -20.56 7.14 84.86
CA ASP A 282 -19.28 7.28 85.55
C ASP A 282 -18.68 8.63 85.17
N ILE A 283 -18.53 9.52 86.16
CA ILE A 283 -17.97 10.86 85.96
C ILE A 283 -16.69 10.94 86.79
N SER A 284 -15.57 10.89 86.09
CA SER A 284 -14.23 10.95 86.69
C SER A 284 -13.71 12.38 86.85
N GLY A 285 -14.43 13.39 86.35
CA GLY A 285 -14.10 14.81 86.42
C GLY A 285 -14.98 15.60 87.40
N ASN A 286 -14.76 16.92 87.43
CA ASN A 286 -15.62 17.83 88.19
C ASN A 286 -16.99 17.90 87.54
N ILE A 287 -18.03 17.81 88.35
CA ILE A 287 -19.40 18.04 87.91
C ILE A 287 -19.74 19.48 88.25
N ASP A 288 -20.10 20.24 87.23
CA ASP A 288 -20.81 21.49 87.40
C ASP A 288 -22.31 21.20 87.26
N VAL A 289 -23.06 21.43 88.34
CA VAL A 289 -24.52 21.20 88.41
C VAL A 289 -25.25 22.53 88.53
N ASP A 290 -24.53 23.66 88.56
CA ASP A 290 -25.11 25.00 88.73
C ASP A 290 -25.18 25.81 87.42
N GLY A 291 -25.58 25.11 86.35
CA GLY A 291 -26.26 25.75 85.21
C GLY A 291 -27.62 26.31 85.58
#